data_AF-X1T6C5-F1
#
_entry.id   AF-X1T6C5-F1
#
_cell.length_a   1.000
_cell.length_b   1.000
_cell.length_c   1.000
_cell.angle_alpha   90.00
_cell.angle_beta   90.00
_cell.angle_gamma   90.00
#
_symmetry.space_group_name_H-M   'P 1'
#
loop_
_entity.id
_entity.type
_entity.pdbx_description
1 polymer ?
#
loop_
_entity_poly.entity_id
_entity_poly.type
_entity_poly.pdbx_seq_one_letter_code
_entity_poly.pdbx_strand_id
1 'polypeptide(L)'
;DEVTGTTRQKLIEINVAEWWPGQDYRIPVRMIVPLESKAKGFHITGGNPSEALMNDSKPNDFQTKLLANGVGIVKTVVKVLKEIPGKEGLEQEMRQLFLGELNPRYTTVWIWSMTLMRAATSSYAEADHFEKGKVAGSGGSKNGISPATALINDERFTATCSSVAFAYYSPTRRFDSKEMDKVEAANKAFFEAVKAGDVDLNKQRAKWYQANMVGGARTSMHKAALKAGRSRDEMRNLADCLWSSLCVTENWDRLMERGVDVLFQPGTHDYVAYDIP
;
A
#
# COMPACT_ATOMS: atom_id res chain seq x y z
N ASP A 1 9.08 -30.04 10.16
CA ASP A 1 10.12 -29.01 10.20
C ASP A 1 11.48 -29.66 10.29
N GLU A 2 12.15 -29.83 9.14
CA GLU A 2 13.55 -30.24 9.12
C GLU A 2 14.42 -29.04 9.50
N VAL A 3 15.22 -29.20 10.55
CA VAL A 3 16.27 -28.24 10.93
C VAL A 3 17.43 -28.39 9.96
N THR A 4 17.27 -27.94 8.72
CA THR A 4 18.32 -27.96 7.68
C THR A 4 18.79 -26.56 7.29
N GLY A 5 18.32 -25.53 8.01
CA GLY A 5 18.62 -24.13 7.71
C GLY A 5 19.04 -23.30 8.93
N THR A 6 19.63 -22.14 8.67
CA THR A 6 20.07 -21.16 9.68
C THR A 6 18.91 -20.39 10.33
N THR A 7 17.66 -20.83 10.16
CA THR A 7 16.42 -20.13 10.56
C THR A 7 15.33 -21.13 10.93
N ARG A 8 14.37 -20.69 11.75
CA ARG A 8 13.08 -21.37 11.93
C ARG A 8 12.00 -20.61 11.17
N GLN A 9 11.10 -21.32 10.51
CA GLN A 9 10.06 -20.71 9.69
C GLN A 9 8.69 -21.29 9.97
N LYS A 10 7.66 -20.46 9.88
CA LYS A 10 6.26 -20.86 10.02
C LYS A 10 5.42 -20.20 8.95
N LEU A 11 4.56 -20.97 8.29
CA LEU A 11 3.48 -20.45 7.47
C LEU A 11 2.17 -20.55 8.22
N ILE A 12 1.42 -19.47 8.26
CA ILE A 12 0.04 -19.46 8.75
C ILE A 12 -0.86 -18.78 7.74
N GLU A 13 -2.17 -19.00 7.87
CA GLU A 13 -3.20 -18.20 7.21
C GLU A 13 -3.88 -17.32 8.27
N ILE A 14 -3.98 -16.02 8.02
CA ILE A 14 -4.66 -15.07 8.90
C ILE A 14 -6.01 -14.68 8.31
N ASN A 15 -7.02 -14.51 9.16
CA ASN A 15 -8.22 -13.76 8.81
C ASN A 15 -7.98 -12.27 9.09
N VAL A 16 -8.05 -11.43 8.05
CA VAL A 16 -7.80 -9.99 8.18
C VAL A 16 -9.08 -9.25 8.57
N ALA A 17 -10.17 -9.55 7.86
CA ALA A 17 -11.49 -8.96 8.02
C ALA A 17 -12.52 -9.72 7.16
N GLU A 18 -13.80 -9.66 7.53
CA GLU A 18 -14.88 -9.84 6.58
C GLU A 18 -14.91 -8.60 5.66
N TRP A 19 -14.16 -8.69 4.56
CA TRP A 19 -14.02 -7.59 3.61
C TRP A 19 -14.98 -7.76 2.43
N TRP A 20 -15.12 -9.00 1.96
CA TRP A 20 -16.18 -9.41 1.07
C TRP A 20 -17.40 -9.75 1.93
N PRO A 21 -18.57 -9.10 1.76
CA PRO A 21 -19.75 -9.42 2.54
C PRO A 21 -20.03 -10.93 2.62
N GLY A 22 -20.07 -11.48 3.84
CA GLY A 22 -20.29 -12.90 4.08
C GLY A 22 -19.07 -13.81 3.87
N GLN A 23 -17.88 -13.27 3.56
CA GLN A 23 -16.66 -14.05 3.37
C GLN A 23 -15.43 -13.43 4.03
N ASP A 24 -14.71 -14.26 4.79
CA ASP A 24 -13.42 -13.91 5.39
C ASP A 24 -12.38 -13.60 4.31
N TYR A 25 -11.72 -12.45 4.42
CA TYR A 25 -10.51 -12.15 3.68
C TYR A 25 -9.30 -12.78 4.37
N ARG A 26 -8.90 -13.95 3.86
CA ARG A 26 -7.78 -14.73 4.40
C ARG A 26 -6.51 -14.59 3.58
N ILE A 27 -5.37 -14.43 4.24
CA ILE A 27 -4.07 -14.20 3.59
C ILE A 27 -2.96 -15.01 4.27
N PRO A 28 -2.01 -15.58 3.50
CA PRO A 28 -0.85 -16.24 4.08
C PRO A 28 0.14 -15.26 4.71
N VAL A 29 0.77 -15.69 5.81
CA VAL A 29 1.87 -15.00 6.48
C VAL A 29 2.99 -15.99 6.73
N ARG A 30 4.16 -15.73 6.15
CA ARG A 30 5.40 -16.45 6.41
C ARG A 30 6.22 -15.69 7.43
N MET A 31 6.52 -16.34 8.54
CA MET A 31 7.37 -15.84 9.62
C MET A 31 8.71 -16.57 9.59
N ILE A 32 9.79 -15.83 9.78
CA ILE A 32 11.16 -16.36 9.76
C ILE A 32 11.89 -15.74 10.94
N VAL A 33 12.46 -16.57 11.80
CA VAL A 33 13.20 -16.14 12.99
C VAL A 33 14.59 -16.79 13.03
N PRO A 34 15.53 -16.25 13.81
CA PRO A 34 16.82 -16.89 14.04
C PRO A 34 16.65 -18.33 14.58
N LEU A 35 17.63 -19.18 14.26
CA LEU A 35 17.61 -20.58 14.68
C LEU A 35 17.68 -20.72 16.20
N GLU A 36 18.65 -20.05 16.82
CA GLU A 36 19.01 -20.24 18.22
C GLU A 36 18.37 -19.22 19.18
N SER A 37 17.66 -18.21 18.66
CA SER A 37 17.09 -17.15 19.48
C SER A 37 15.71 -16.71 19.00
N LYS A 38 14.96 -16.06 19.90
CA LYS A 38 13.76 -15.32 19.50
C LYS A 38 14.17 -14.12 18.64
N ALA A 39 13.27 -13.72 17.77
CA ALA A 39 13.37 -12.47 17.03
C ALA A 39 12.89 -11.30 17.91
N LYS A 40 13.70 -10.25 18.06
CA LYS A 40 13.30 -9.02 18.77
C LYS A 40 12.78 -8.00 17.77
N GLY A 41 11.46 -7.97 17.60
CA GLY A 41 10.85 -7.22 16.50
C GLY A 41 11.11 -7.87 15.13
N PHE A 42 10.66 -7.20 14.07
CA PHE A 42 10.75 -7.75 12.71
C PHE A 42 10.63 -6.72 11.60
N HIS A 43 11.15 -7.10 10.43
CA HIS A 43 10.90 -6.42 9.17
C HIS A 43 9.73 -7.08 8.44
N ILE A 44 8.73 -6.30 8.05
CA ILE A 44 7.52 -6.77 7.38
C ILE A 44 7.39 -6.25 5.94
N THR A 45 7.08 -7.17 5.01
CA THR A 45 6.85 -6.86 3.59
C THR A 45 5.59 -7.53 3.07
N GLY A 46 4.85 -6.83 2.21
CA GLY A 46 3.64 -7.37 1.59
C GLY A 46 3.76 -7.69 0.09
N GLY A 47 4.77 -7.18 -0.61
CA GLY A 47 4.89 -7.32 -2.07
C GLY A 47 5.27 -8.72 -2.58
N ASN A 48 4.96 -9.77 -1.83
CA ASN A 48 5.38 -11.14 -2.11
C ASN A 48 4.31 -11.87 -2.97
N PRO A 49 4.70 -12.67 -3.97
CA PRO A 49 3.78 -13.59 -4.63
C PRO A 49 3.24 -14.64 -3.65
N SER A 50 1.95 -14.96 -3.72
CA SER A 50 1.31 -15.95 -2.84
C SER A 50 2.00 -17.31 -2.88
N GLU A 51 2.33 -17.81 -4.08
CA GLU A 51 3.02 -19.08 -4.29
C GLU A 51 4.41 -19.10 -3.65
N ALA A 52 5.13 -17.97 -3.70
CA ALA A 52 6.47 -17.86 -3.13
C ALA A 52 6.46 -17.94 -1.60
N LEU A 53 5.32 -17.71 -0.94
CA LEU A 53 5.19 -17.87 0.51
C LEU A 53 4.90 -19.30 0.93
N MET A 54 4.47 -20.18 0.02
CA MET A 54 4.06 -21.55 0.35
C MET A 54 5.24 -22.45 0.71
N ASN A 55 6.42 -22.12 0.19
CA ASN A 55 7.66 -22.82 0.50
C ASN A 55 8.50 -22.06 1.53
N ASP A 56 9.41 -22.77 2.19
CA ASP A 56 10.39 -22.14 3.05
C ASP A 56 11.24 -21.15 2.25
N SER A 57 11.43 -19.98 2.83
CA SER A 57 12.10 -18.87 2.16
C SER A 57 13.60 -18.94 2.38
N LYS A 58 14.39 -18.82 1.32
CA LYS A 58 15.81 -18.56 1.44
C LYS A 58 16.03 -17.06 1.66
N PRO A 59 16.54 -16.61 2.83
CA PRO A 59 16.79 -15.19 3.07
C PRO A 59 17.81 -14.63 2.07
N ASN A 60 17.56 -13.43 1.55
CA ASN A 60 18.56 -12.67 0.78
C ASN A 60 19.58 -12.00 1.71
N ASP A 61 20.65 -11.42 1.17
CA ASP A 61 21.74 -10.81 1.95
C ASP A 61 21.25 -9.78 2.99
N PHE A 62 20.24 -8.99 2.63
CA PHE A 62 19.64 -8.02 3.55
C PHE A 62 18.89 -8.72 4.70
N GLN A 63 18.06 -9.71 4.39
CA GLN A 63 17.32 -10.50 5.38
C GLN A 63 18.26 -11.31 6.28
N THR A 64 19.34 -11.87 5.72
CA THR A 64 20.37 -12.57 6.48
C THR A 64 21.04 -11.66 7.50
N LYS A 65 21.36 -10.40 7.14
CA LYS A 65 21.90 -9.42 8.08
C LYS A 65 20.92 -9.09 9.20
N LEU A 66 19.64 -8.94 8.89
CA LEU A 66 18.60 -8.73 9.91
C LEU A 66 18.51 -9.91 10.88
N LEU A 67 18.41 -11.13 10.35
CA LEU A 67 18.32 -12.36 11.15
C LEU A 67 19.57 -12.57 12.02
N ALA A 68 20.76 -12.32 11.49
CA ALA A 68 22.01 -12.39 12.26
C ALA A 68 22.07 -11.39 13.43
N ASN A 69 21.31 -10.29 13.35
CA ASN A 69 21.17 -9.30 14.42
C ASN A 69 19.90 -9.51 15.27
N GLY A 70 19.29 -10.69 15.20
CA GLY A 70 18.12 -11.04 16.00
C GLY A 70 16.81 -10.41 15.54
N VAL A 71 16.74 -9.85 14.33
CA VAL A 71 15.51 -9.27 13.75
C VAL A 71 14.79 -10.32 12.91
N GLY A 72 13.51 -10.55 13.19
CA GLY A 72 12.69 -11.49 12.42
C GLY A 72 12.26 -10.93 11.06
N ILE A 73 11.83 -11.81 10.16
CA ILE A 73 11.26 -11.43 8.86
C ILE A 73 9.82 -11.92 8.79
N VAL A 74 8.91 -11.03 8.42
CA VAL A 74 7.49 -11.33 8.19
C VAL A 74 7.15 -10.99 6.75
N LYS A 75 6.65 -11.96 6.00
CA LYS A 75 6.25 -11.81 4.60
C LYS A 75 4.78 -12.15 4.46
N THR A 76 4.03 -11.27 3.82
CA THR A 76 2.61 -11.48 3.51
C THR A 76 2.30 -10.98 2.10
N VAL A 77 1.03 -10.97 1.71
CA VAL A 77 0.55 -10.63 0.38
C VAL A 77 -0.32 -9.38 0.43
N VAL A 78 0.23 -8.28 -0.06
CA VAL A 78 -0.46 -7.04 -0.42
C VAL A 78 -0.16 -6.83 -1.90
N LYS A 79 -0.98 -7.43 -2.75
CA LYS A 79 -0.78 -7.44 -4.20
C LYS A 79 -2.13 -7.37 -4.89
N VAL A 80 -2.10 -7.10 -6.20
CA VAL A 80 -3.29 -7.05 -7.04
C VAL A 80 -4.15 -8.30 -6.78
N LEU A 81 -5.40 -8.10 -6.40
CA LEU A 81 -6.20 -9.16 -5.76
C LEU A 81 -6.43 -10.38 -6.64
N LYS A 82 -6.57 -10.17 -7.96
CA LYS A 82 -6.68 -11.26 -8.94
C LYS A 82 -5.44 -12.15 -9.04
N GLU A 83 -4.29 -11.74 -8.48
CA GLU A 83 -3.07 -12.55 -8.40
C GLU A 83 -3.00 -13.36 -7.11
N ILE A 84 -4.00 -13.22 -6.24
CA ILE A 84 -4.10 -13.98 -4.99
C ILE A 84 -5.13 -15.09 -5.21
N PRO A 85 -4.76 -16.37 -5.03
CA PRO A 85 -5.70 -17.48 -5.22
C PRO A 85 -7.01 -17.29 -4.45
N GLY A 86 -8.13 -17.48 -5.16
CA GLY A 86 -9.49 -17.39 -4.59
C GLY A 86 -9.98 -15.95 -4.34
N LYS A 87 -9.34 -14.94 -4.96
CA LYS A 87 -9.71 -13.52 -4.84
C LYS A 87 -9.89 -12.85 -6.20
N GLU A 88 -10.10 -13.66 -7.23
CA GLU A 88 -10.51 -13.22 -8.56
C GLU A 88 -11.84 -12.48 -8.45
N GLY A 89 -11.99 -11.34 -9.14
CA GLY A 89 -13.23 -10.54 -9.13
C GLY A 89 -13.45 -9.66 -7.88
N LEU A 90 -12.83 -9.99 -6.74
CA LEU A 90 -13.04 -9.27 -5.47
C LEU A 90 -12.81 -7.75 -5.57
N GLU A 91 -11.76 -7.32 -6.29
CA GLU A 91 -11.50 -5.88 -6.49
C GLU A 91 -12.68 -5.15 -7.15
N GLN A 92 -13.34 -5.81 -8.10
CA GLN A 92 -14.45 -5.24 -8.86
C GLN A 92 -15.68 -5.11 -7.97
N GLU A 93 -15.96 -6.11 -7.13
CA GLU A 93 -17.06 -6.08 -6.17
C GLU A 93 -16.86 -5.00 -5.11
N MET A 94 -15.67 -4.93 -4.52
CA MET A 94 -15.33 -3.90 -3.54
C MET A 94 -15.39 -2.51 -4.17
N ARG A 95 -15.02 -2.37 -5.44
CA ARG A 95 -15.18 -1.11 -6.18
C ARG A 95 -16.66 -0.71 -6.32
N GLN A 96 -17.60 -1.65 -6.49
CA GLN A 96 -19.03 -1.29 -6.54
C GLN A 96 -19.53 -0.81 -5.19
N LEU A 97 -19.19 -1.50 -4.10
CA LEU A 97 -19.53 -1.08 -2.74
C LEU A 97 -18.92 0.29 -2.43
N PHE A 98 -17.65 0.50 -2.78
CA PHE A 98 -17.00 1.79 -2.67
C PHE A 98 -17.75 2.89 -3.44
N LEU A 99 -18.18 2.65 -4.68
CA LEU A 99 -18.94 3.66 -5.44
C LEU A 99 -20.34 3.90 -4.87
N GLY A 100 -20.92 2.88 -4.21
CA GLY A 100 -22.22 2.91 -3.55
C GLY A 100 -22.22 3.61 -2.18
N GLU A 101 -21.09 3.65 -1.48
CA GLU A 101 -21.03 4.19 -0.11
C GLU A 101 -19.95 5.26 0.10
N LEU A 102 -18.99 5.37 -0.83
CA LEU A 102 -17.75 6.13 -0.67
C LEU A 102 -17.02 5.80 0.63
N ASN A 103 -17.09 4.55 1.07
CA ASN A 103 -16.46 4.11 2.31
C ASN A 103 -15.00 3.65 2.05
N PRO A 104 -13.99 4.28 2.66
CA PRO A 104 -12.58 3.90 2.58
C PRO A 104 -12.29 2.42 2.82
N ARG A 105 -13.11 1.75 3.64
CA ARG A 105 -12.97 0.33 3.96
C ARG A 105 -12.87 -0.52 2.71
N TYR A 106 -13.62 -0.20 1.65
CA TYR A 106 -13.66 -0.98 0.41
C TYR A 106 -12.49 -0.70 -0.55
N THR A 107 -11.50 0.09 -0.12
CA THR A 107 -10.31 0.35 -0.93
C THR A 107 -9.23 -0.70 -0.71
N THR A 108 -8.47 -0.97 -1.76
CA THR A 108 -7.31 -1.87 -1.71
C THR A 108 -6.28 -1.42 -0.68
N VAL A 109 -6.04 -0.11 -0.55
CA VAL A 109 -5.08 0.45 0.41
C VAL A 109 -5.50 0.13 1.85
N TRP A 110 -6.80 0.19 2.15
CA TRP A 110 -7.33 -0.16 3.47
C TRP A 110 -7.03 -1.62 3.81
N ILE A 111 -7.45 -2.57 2.98
CA ILE A 111 -7.28 -4.01 3.29
C ILE A 111 -5.81 -4.41 3.32
N TRP A 112 -4.97 -3.83 2.47
CA TRP A 112 -3.54 -4.10 2.45
C TRP A 112 -2.85 -3.59 3.73
N SER A 113 -3.20 -2.41 4.20
CA SER A 113 -2.66 -1.87 5.46
C SER A 113 -3.11 -2.71 6.66
N MET A 114 -4.38 -3.10 6.69
CA MET A 114 -4.93 -4.01 7.70
C MET A 114 -4.24 -5.38 7.68
N THR A 115 -3.89 -5.89 6.50
CA THR A 115 -3.17 -7.17 6.35
C THR A 115 -1.81 -7.12 7.06
N LEU A 116 -1.06 -6.01 6.90
CA LEU A 116 0.22 -5.83 7.60
C LEU A 116 0.03 -5.75 9.12
N MET A 117 -0.96 -4.99 9.60
CA MET A 117 -1.26 -4.88 11.04
C MET A 117 -1.68 -6.21 11.66
N ARG A 118 -2.48 -7.01 10.93
CA ARG A 118 -2.92 -8.34 11.36
C ARG A 118 -1.78 -9.35 11.34
N ALA A 119 -0.92 -9.31 10.32
CA ALA A 119 0.31 -10.11 10.28
C ALA A 119 1.24 -9.78 11.46
N ALA A 120 1.34 -8.51 11.85
CA ALA A 120 2.08 -8.11 13.05
C ALA A 120 1.46 -8.68 14.33
N THR A 121 0.12 -8.69 14.44
CA THR A 121 -0.59 -9.34 15.56
C THR A 121 -0.27 -10.82 15.64
N SER A 122 -0.40 -11.55 14.52
CA SER A 122 -0.13 -12.98 14.52
C SER A 122 1.34 -13.30 14.79
N SER A 123 2.27 -12.47 14.31
CA SER A 123 3.70 -12.67 14.59
C SER A 123 4.01 -12.52 16.08
N TYR A 124 3.44 -11.51 16.75
CA TYR A 124 3.61 -11.36 18.19
C TYR A 124 2.81 -12.35 19.04
N ALA A 125 1.82 -13.04 18.46
CA ALA A 125 1.15 -14.16 19.14
C ALA A 125 2.04 -15.40 19.24
N GLU A 126 3.03 -15.55 18.36
CA GLU A 126 4.06 -16.60 18.43
C GLU A 126 5.15 -16.25 19.48
N ALA A 127 4.75 -16.16 20.75
CA ALA A 127 5.57 -15.65 21.84
C ALA A 127 6.85 -16.45 22.12
N ASP A 128 6.92 -17.70 21.68
CA ASP A 128 8.12 -18.55 21.76
C ASP A 128 9.14 -18.26 20.65
N HIS A 129 8.75 -17.48 19.65
CA HIS A 129 9.57 -17.15 18.48
C HIS A 129 9.82 -15.64 18.34
N PHE A 130 8.89 -14.81 18.79
CA PHE A 130 9.01 -13.36 18.74
C PHE A 130 8.92 -12.72 20.12
N GLU A 131 9.79 -11.75 20.35
CA GLU A 131 9.73 -10.81 21.47
C GLU A 131 9.30 -9.43 20.96
N LYS A 132 8.63 -8.66 21.83
CA LYS A 132 8.31 -7.27 21.53
C LYS A 132 9.58 -6.49 21.16
N GLY A 133 9.49 -5.73 20.09
CA GLY A 133 10.60 -4.96 19.54
C GLY A 133 10.13 -4.01 18.45
N LYS A 134 11.06 -3.44 17.69
CA LYS A 134 10.73 -2.54 16.58
C LYS A 134 10.08 -3.31 15.41
N VAL A 135 9.04 -2.75 14.81
CA VAL A 135 8.47 -3.24 13.54
C VAL A 135 8.76 -2.25 12.44
N ALA A 136 9.47 -2.70 11.41
CA ALA A 136 9.78 -1.90 10.23
C ALA A 136 9.03 -2.42 9.01
N GLY A 137 8.21 -1.59 8.37
CA GLY A 137 7.52 -1.92 7.13
C GLY A 137 8.24 -1.37 5.89
N SER A 138 8.21 -2.06 4.76
CA SER A 138 8.72 -1.49 3.50
C SER A 138 8.01 -1.98 2.26
N GLY A 139 8.00 -1.16 1.21
CA GLY A 139 7.49 -1.53 -0.11
C GLY A 139 7.49 -0.38 -1.12
N GLY A 140 7.05 -0.68 -2.35
CA GLY A 140 6.98 0.27 -3.45
C GLY A 140 5.55 0.61 -3.89
N SER A 141 5.30 1.84 -4.35
CA SER A 141 3.96 2.32 -4.78
C SER A 141 2.88 2.01 -3.74
N LYS A 142 1.76 1.40 -4.11
CA LYS A 142 0.70 0.99 -3.15
C LYS A 142 1.22 0.06 -2.05
N ASN A 143 2.23 -0.78 -2.32
CA ASN A 143 2.87 -1.61 -1.31
C ASN A 143 3.77 -0.80 -0.36
N GLY A 144 4.18 0.41 -0.75
CA GLY A 144 4.88 1.38 0.10
C GLY A 144 3.92 2.30 0.87
N ILE A 145 2.72 2.55 0.33
CA ILE A 145 1.65 3.28 1.03
C ILE A 145 1.12 2.45 2.21
N SER A 146 0.95 1.13 2.04
CA SER A 146 0.42 0.25 3.09
C SER A 146 1.23 0.25 4.40
N PRO A 147 2.57 0.07 4.42
CA PRO A 147 3.34 0.15 5.66
C PRO A 147 3.37 1.56 6.26
N ALA A 148 3.33 2.63 5.45
CA ALA A 148 3.19 4.00 5.95
C ALA A 148 1.82 4.23 6.62
N THR A 149 0.75 3.68 6.05
CA THR A 149 -0.59 3.68 6.64
C THR A 149 -0.62 2.87 7.93
N ALA A 150 0.07 1.72 7.95
CA ALA A 150 0.22 0.92 9.17
C ALA A 150 0.97 1.70 10.26
N LEU A 151 2.04 2.42 9.91
CA LEU A 151 2.78 3.29 10.81
C LEU A 151 1.88 4.34 11.48
N ILE A 152 0.99 4.97 10.71
CA ILE A 152 0.06 6.00 11.20
C ILE A 152 -0.96 5.43 12.20
N ASN A 153 -1.47 4.23 11.94
CA ASN A 153 -2.65 3.71 12.62
C ASN A 153 -2.35 2.60 13.66
N ASP A 154 -1.10 2.15 13.77
CA ASP A 154 -0.69 1.08 14.67
C ASP A 154 0.66 1.39 15.31
N GLU A 155 0.65 1.62 16.63
CA GLU A 155 1.85 2.03 17.39
C GLU A 155 2.97 0.99 17.40
N ARG A 156 2.66 -0.27 17.08
CA ARG A 156 3.67 -1.33 16.98
C ARG A 156 4.63 -1.08 15.83
N PHE A 157 4.17 -0.41 14.77
CA PHE A 157 5.02 0.01 13.66
C PHE A 157 5.85 1.20 14.12
N THR A 158 7.16 1.05 14.02
CA THR A 158 8.15 2.04 14.48
C THR A 158 9.01 2.56 13.34
N ALA A 159 8.92 1.97 12.15
CA ALA A 159 9.65 2.45 10.99
C ALA A 159 8.93 2.13 9.66
N THR A 160 9.10 2.99 8.66
CA THR A 160 8.70 2.71 7.27
C THR A 160 9.79 3.09 6.28
N CYS A 161 9.99 2.25 5.26
CA CYS A 161 10.81 2.54 4.07
C CYS A 161 9.96 2.36 2.81
N SER A 162 9.52 3.48 2.23
CA SER A 162 8.56 3.49 1.14
C SER A 162 9.19 4.07 -0.12
N SER A 163 9.18 3.32 -1.22
CA SER A 163 9.68 3.80 -2.51
C SER A 163 8.54 4.11 -3.45
N VAL A 164 8.67 5.19 -4.23
CA VAL A 164 7.65 5.54 -5.25
C VAL A 164 6.24 5.62 -4.67
N ALA A 165 6.12 5.99 -3.39
CA ALA A 165 4.88 6.15 -2.65
C ALA A 165 4.79 7.61 -2.22
N PHE A 166 3.59 8.19 -2.24
CA PHE A 166 3.44 9.55 -1.73
C PHE A 166 3.55 9.54 -0.20
N ALA A 167 4.29 10.51 0.34
CA ALA A 167 4.37 10.78 1.78
C ALA A 167 3.49 11.96 2.20
N TYR A 168 3.21 12.84 1.23
CA TYR A 168 2.73 14.17 1.47
C TYR A 168 1.45 14.46 0.70
N TYR A 169 0.78 15.48 1.22
CA TYR A 169 -0.44 16.03 0.71
C TYR A 169 -0.22 16.81 -0.59
N SER A 170 -1.17 16.73 -1.54
CA SER A 170 -1.25 17.72 -2.61
C SER A 170 -2.69 18.15 -2.91
N PRO A 171 -2.92 19.38 -3.40
CA PRO A 171 -4.27 19.87 -3.68
C PRO A 171 -5.08 18.98 -4.62
N THR A 172 -4.41 18.39 -5.63
CA THR A 172 -5.03 17.45 -6.57
C THR A 172 -5.46 16.16 -5.90
N ARG A 173 -4.71 15.68 -4.90
CA ARG A 173 -5.09 14.53 -4.05
C ARG A 173 -6.30 14.84 -3.16
N ARG A 174 -6.43 16.07 -2.65
CA ARG A 174 -7.62 16.52 -1.89
C ARG A 174 -8.85 16.76 -2.74
N PHE A 175 -8.73 16.62 -4.06
CA PHE A 175 -9.84 16.94 -4.93
C PHE A 175 -10.21 18.44 -4.90
N ASP A 176 -9.22 19.31 -4.69
CA ASP A 176 -9.43 20.76 -4.76
C ASP A 176 -9.97 21.13 -6.15
N SER A 177 -11.12 21.78 -6.20
CA SER A 177 -11.81 22.02 -7.47
C SER A 177 -11.02 22.91 -8.41
N LYS A 178 -10.34 23.95 -7.90
CA LYS A 178 -9.59 24.88 -8.74
C LYS A 178 -8.35 24.20 -9.32
N GLU A 179 -7.64 23.43 -8.51
CA GLU A 179 -6.45 22.71 -8.98
C GLU A 179 -6.81 21.55 -9.92
N MET A 180 -7.92 20.86 -9.67
CA MET A 180 -8.43 19.83 -10.59
C MET A 180 -8.85 20.42 -11.94
N ASP A 181 -9.51 21.58 -11.96
CA ASP A 181 -9.90 22.26 -13.20
C ASP A 181 -8.66 22.72 -13.99
N LYS A 182 -7.58 23.19 -13.30
CA LYS A 182 -6.29 23.49 -13.95
C LYS A 182 -5.65 22.26 -14.58
N VAL A 183 -5.64 21.13 -13.87
CA VAL A 183 -5.09 19.86 -14.38
C VAL A 183 -5.89 19.38 -15.61
N GLU A 184 -7.22 19.52 -15.58
CA GLU A 184 -8.07 19.18 -16.73
C GLU A 184 -7.79 20.08 -17.94
N ALA A 185 -7.70 21.40 -17.72
CA ALA A 185 -7.35 22.36 -18.76
C ALA A 185 -5.97 22.10 -19.37
N ALA A 186 -4.95 21.83 -18.53
CA ALA A 186 -3.60 21.53 -18.97
C ALA A 186 -3.54 20.23 -19.79
N ASN A 187 -4.23 19.18 -19.33
CA ASN A 187 -4.31 17.92 -20.08
C ASN A 187 -5.01 18.11 -21.44
N LYS A 188 -6.08 18.92 -21.50
CA LYS A 188 -6.77 19.24 -22.74
C LYS A 188 -5.84 19.97 -23.71
N ALA A 189 -5.20 21.04 -23.27
CA ALA A 189 -4.27 21.82 -24.08
C ALA A 189 -3.10 20.98 -24.60
N PHE A 190 -2.53 20.11 -23.76
CA PHE A 190 -1.46 19.19 -24.15
C PHE A 190 -1.89 18.27 -25.29
N PHE A 191 -3.06 17.63 -25.19
CA PHE A 191 -3.53 16.73 -26.25
C PHE A 191 -3.99 17.46 -27.52
N GLU A 192 -4.44 18.72 -27.40
CA GLU A 192 -4.69 19.58 -28.57
C GLU A 192 -3.39 19.91 -29.31
N ALA A 193 -2.31 20.25 -28.60
CA ALA A 193 -0.98 20.48 -29.17
C ALA A 193 -0.40 19.22 -29.83
N VAL A 194 -0.55 18.06 -29.20
CA VAL A 194 -0.18 16.75 -29.81
C VAL A 194 -0.95 16.51 -31.11
N LYS A 195 -2.24 16.86 -31.15
CA LYS A 195 -3.07 16.70 -32.36
C LYS A 195 -2.69 17.70 -33.46
N ALA A 196 -2.28 18.91 -33.09
CA ALA A 196 -1.81 19.94 -34.01
C ALA A 196 -0.42 19.64 -34.60
N GLY A 197 0.34 18.74 -33.96
CA GLY A 197 1.71 18.40 -34.35
C GLY A 197 2.78 19.27 -33.67
N ASP A 198 2.38 20.11 -32.73
CA ASP A 198 3.27 21.01 -31.97
C ASP A 198 4.11 20.24 -30.92
N VAL A 199 3.63 19.06 -30.51
CA VAL A 199 4.33 18.17 -29.58
C VAL A 199 4.49 16.80 -30.23
N ASP A 200 5.74 16.37 -30.41
CA ASP A 200 6.03 15.00 -30.87
C ASP A 200 5.73 14.00 -29.77
N LEU A 201 4.57 13.35 -29.88
CA LEU A 201 4.15 12.27 -29.00
C LEU A 201 3.57 11.13 -29.81
N ASN A 202 4.31 10.03 -29.89
CA ASN A 202 3.83 8.85 -30.59
C ASN A 202 2.53 8.31 -29.96
N LYS A 203 1.71 7.65 -30.79
CA LYS A 203 0.37 7.16 -30.39
C LYS A 203 0.40 6.21 -29.19
N GLN A 204 1.45 5.38 -29.05
CA GLN A 204 1.54 4.42 -27.96
C GLN A 204 1.81 5.13 -26.63
N ARG A 205 2.71 6.12 -26.63
CA ARG A 205 3.02 6.95 -25.46
C ARG A 205 1.86 7.86 -25.08
N ALA A 206 1.14 8.41 -26.05
CA ALA A 206 -0.10 9.16 -25.82
C ALA A 206 -1.16 8.30 -25.11
N LYS A 207 -1.42 7.08 -25.61
CA LYS A 207 -2.35 6.13 -24.96
C LYS A 207 -1.90 5.78 -23.54
N TRP A 208 -0.61 5.53 -23.34
CA TRP A 208 -0.06 5.24 -22.02
C TRP A 208 -0.24 6.42 -21.06
N TYR A 209 0.08 7.64 -21.51
CA TYR A 209 -0.08 8.86 -20.71
C TYR A 209 -1.54 9.09 -20.34
N GLN A 210 -2.46 8.92 -21.29
CA GLN A 210 -3.88 9.08 -21.04
C GLN A 210 -4.42 8.03 -20.04
N ALA A 211 -3.95 6.79 -20.14
CA ALA A 211 -4.37 5.69 -19.26
C ALA A 211 -3.85 5.85 -17.82
N ASN A 212 -2.61 6.30 -17.66
CA ASN A 212 -1.89 6.27 -16.37
C ASN A 212 -1.78 7.64 -15.68
N MET A 213 -1.66 8.74 -16.44
CA MET A 213 -1.45 10.08 -15.88
C MET A 213 -2.76 10.88 -15.81
N VAL A 214 -3.54 10.87 -16.88
CA VAL A 214 -4.82 11.61 -16.95
C VAL A 214 -5.98 10.83 -16.35
N GLY A 215 -5.96 9.50 -16.52
CA GLY A 215 -7.00 8.58 -16.06
C GLY A 215 -8.30 8.70 -16.86
N GLY A 216 -8.95 7.57 -17.13
CA GLY A 216 -10.29 7.51 -17.72
C GLY A 216 -11.36 7.15 -16.69
N ALA A 217 -12.64 7.23 -17.04
CA ALA A 217 -13.75 6.86 -16.14
C ALA A 217 -13.71 5.41 -15.63
N ARG A 218 -12.95 4.52 -16.29
CA ARG A 218 -12.72 3.14 -15.84
C ARG A 218 -11.51 3.00 -14.92
N THR A 219 -10.49 3.85 -15.07
CA THR A 219 -9.20 3.73 -14.36
C THR A 219 -9.02 4.74 -13.24
N SER A 220 -9.77 5.85 -13.25
CA SER A 220 -9.79 6.86 -12.20
C SER A 220 -11.00 6.65 -11.30
N MET A 221 -10.76 6.45 -10.00
CA MET A 221 -11.82 6.29 -9.00
C MET A 221 -12.71 7.53 -8.92
N HIS A 222 -12.14 8.73 -9.03
CA HIS A 222 -12.93 9.96 -8.96
C HIS A 222 -13.83 10.16 -10.19
N LYS A 223 -13.33 9.86 -11.40
CA LYS A 223 -14.15 9.95 -12.62
C LYS A 223 -15.27 8.90 -12.59
N ALA A 224 -14.99 7.73 -12.02
CA ALA A 224 -15.99 6.69 -11.80
C ALA A 224 -17.07 7.12 -10.80
N ALA A 225 -16.68 7.73 -9.68
CA ALA A 225 -17.61 8.24 -8.67
C ALA A 225 -18.51 9.35 -9.24
N LEU A 226 -17.93 10.34 -9.94
CA LEU A 226 -18.70 11.39 -10.62
C LEU A 226 -19.68 10.78 -11.64
N LYS A 227 -19.24 9.79 -12.42
CA LYS A 227 -20.12 9.08 -13.37
C LYS A 227 -21.24 8.29 -12.67
N ALA A 228 -20.99 7.81 -11.46
CA ALA A 228 -21.98 7.13 -10.62
C ALA A 228 -22.94 8.10 -9.91
N GLY A 229 -22.87 9.40 -10.20
CA GLY A 229 -23.76 10.42 -9.64
C GLY A 229 -23.26 11.04 -8.33
N ARG A 230 -22.02 10.77 -7.91
CA ARG A 230 -21.42 11.42 -6.74
C ARG A 230 -21.07 12.86 -7.03
N SER A 231 -21.31 13.72 -6.04
CA SER A 231 -20.93 15.12 -6.08
C SER A 231 -19.43 15.32 -5.82
N ARG A 232 -18.91 16.48 -6.24
CA ARG A 232 -17.53 16.90 -5.89
C ARG A 232 -17.37 17.08 -4.37
N ASP A 233 -18.42 17.51 -3.68
CA ASP A 233 -18.40 17.68 -2.22
C ASP A 233 -18.29 16.33 -1.47
N GLU A 234 -19.05 15.31 -1.89
CA GLU A 234 -18.89 13.94 -1.38
C GLU A 234 -17.45 13.43 -1.57
N MET A 235 -16.85 13.68 -2.74
CA MET A 235 -15.47 13.29 -3.02
C MET A 235 -14.44 14.03 -2.17
N ARG A 236 -14.66 15.32 -1.89
CA ARG A 236 -13.80 16.11 -0.99
C ARG A 236 -13.91 15.62 0.45
N ASN A 237 -15.12 15.33 0.92
CA ASN A 237 -15.33 14.79 2.27
C ASN A 237 -14.65 13.41 2.42
N LEU A 238 -14.76 12.55 1.40
CA LEU A 238 -14.02 11.29 1.36
C LEU A 238 -12.50 11.51 1.40
N ALA A 239 -11.99 12.42 0.58
CA ALA A 239 -10.57 12.76 0.57
C ALA A 239 -10.10 13.18 1.98
N ASP A 240 -10.84 14.06 2.65
CA ASP A 240 -10.51 14.53 4.00
C ASP A 240 -10.49 13.38 5.03
N CYS A 241 -11.41 12.42 4.92
CA CYS A 241 -11.42 11.21 5.76
C CYS A 241 -10.23 10.27 5.48
N LEU A 242 -9.82 10.15 4.20
CA LEU A 242 -8.75 9.24 3.79
C LEU A 242 -7.37 9.79 4.14
N TRP A 243 -7.12 11.07 3.86
CA TRP A 243 -5.77 11.62 3.87
C TRP A 243 -5.17 11.69 5.26
N SER A 244 -5.97 11.96 6.29
CA SER A 244 -5.49 11.91 7.69
C SER A 244 -4.99 10.51 8.09
N SER A 245 -5.47 9.45 7.44
CA SER A 245 -5.08 8.07 7.74
C SER A 245 -3.94 7.55 6.86
N LEU A 246 -3.67 8.20 5.72
CA LEU A 246 -2.73 7.73 4.70
C LEU A 246 -1.48 8.62 4.56
N CYS A 247 -1.60 9.90 4.90
CA CYS A 247 -0.57 10.89 4.65
C CYS A 247 0.35 11.04 5.86
N VAL A 248 1.64 10.83 5.66
CA VAL A 248 2.64 10.92 6.72
C VAL A 248 2.82 12.36 7.17
N THR A 249 2.79 13.33 6.25
CA THR A 249 2.94 14.75 6.62
C THR A 249 1.79 15.27 7.48
N GLU A 250 0.56 14.79 7.26
CA GLU A 250 -0.60 15.14 8.11
C GLU A 250 -0.49 14.58 9.54
N ASN A 251 0.42 13.62 9.75
CA ASN A 251 0.65 12.98 11.04
C ASN A 251 2.04 13.28 11.59
N TRP A 252 2.79 14.21 10.98
CA TRP A 252 4.22 14.36 11.22
C TRP A 252 4.55 14.57 12.70
N ASP A 253 3.90 15.53 13.35
CA ASP A 253 4.18 15.86 14.75
C ASP A 253 3.94 14.65 15.67
N ARG A 254 2.81 13.96 15.49
CA ARG A 254 2.48 12.74 16.26
C ARG A 254 3.47 11.60 15.99
N LEU A 255 3.93 11.45 14.76
CA LEU A 255 4.91 10.42 14.39
C LEU A 255 6.30 10.72 14.96
N MET A 256 6.71 11.99 14.94
CA MET A 256 7.98 12.42 15.53
C MET A 256 7.95 12.33 17.05
N GLU A 257 6.84 12.65 17.71
CA GLU A 257 6.64 12.42 19.14
C GLU A 257 6.79 10.93 19.52
N ARG A 258 6.27 10.04 18.67
CA ARG A 258 6.45 8.58 18.80
C ARG A 258 7.88 8.10 18.52
N GLY A 259 8.78 8.96 18.04
CA GLY A 259 10.16 8.61 17.72
C GLY A 259 10.30 7.56 16.61
N VAL A 260 9.42 7.59 15.60
CA VAL A 260 9.45 6.62 14.50
C VAL A 260 10.46 7.00 13.41
N ASP A 261 11.00 5.99 12.74
CA ASP A 261 11.96 6.16 11.64
C ASP A 261 11.23 6.19 10.29
N VAL A 262 11.32 7.30 9.55
CA VAL A 262 10.61 7.47 8.27
C VAL A 262 11.60 7.68 7.12
N LEU A 263 11.56 6.80 6.11
CA LEU A 263 12.30 6.97 4.87
C LEU A 263 11.37 6.85 3.67
N PHE A 264 11.27 7.92 2.88
CA PHE A 264 10.61 7.88 1.57
C PHE A 264 11.64 8.11 0.48
N GLN A 265 11.74 7.14 -0.44
CA GLN A 265 12.53 7.29 -1.64
C GLN A 265 11.65 7.92 -2.72
N PRO A 266 11.94 9.17 -3.13
CA PRO A 266 11.18 9.83 -4.18
C PRO A 266 11.30 9.00 -5.47
N GLY A 267 10.17 8.85 -6.17
CA GLY A 267 10.09 8.10 -7.40
C GLY A 267 9.00 8.65 -8.30
N THR A 268 9.17 8.50 -9.62
CA THR A 268 8.43 9.21 -10.66
C THR A 268 7.00 8.69 -10.90
N HIS A 269 6.53 7.65 -10.20
CA HIS A 269 5.38 6.87 -10.68
C HIS A 269 4.00 7.27 -10.12
N ASP A 270 3.87 8.16 -9.14
CA ASP A 270 2.54 8.40 -8.55
C ASP A 270 2.26 9.88 -8.31
N TYR A 271 2.04 10.72 -9.32
CA TYR A 271 1.75 12.17 -9.15
C TYR A 271 2.85 12.97 -8.36
N VAL A 272 3.83 12.29 -7.75
CA VAL A 272 4.84 12.84 -6.83
C VAL A 272 5.80 13.76 -7.59
N ALA A 273 6.05 13.49 -8.87
CA ALA A 273 7.01 14.25 -9.66
C ALA A 273 6.57 15.68 -10.01
N TYR A 274 5.27 16.02 -9.87
CA TYR A 274 4.76 17.37 -10.22
C TYR A 274 4.45 18.24 -9.00
N ASP A 275 4.68 17.73 -7.78
CA ASP A 275 4.42 18.45 -6.53
C ASP A 275 5.72 18.88 -5.81
N ILE A 276 6.86 18.92 -6.52
CA ILE A 276 8.07 19.61 -6.02
C ILE A 276 7.86 21.11 -6.33
N PRO A 277 7.89 22.01 -5.33
CA PRO A 277 7.73 23.45 -5.54
C PRO A 277 8.79 24.04 -6.47
#